data_AF-A0A9W6YZ98-F1
#
_entry.id   AF-A0A9W6YZ98-F1
#
_cell.length_a   1.000
_cell.length_b   1.000
_cell.length_c   1.000
_cell.angle_alpha   90.00
_cell.angle_beta   90.00
_cell.angle_gamma   90.00
#
_symmetry.space_group_name_H-M   'P 1'
#
loop_
_entity.id
_entity.type
_entity.pdbx_description
1 polymer ?
#
loop_
_entity_poly.entity_id
_entity_poly.type
_entity_poly.pdbx_seq_one_letter_code
_entity_poly.pdbx_strand_id
1 'polypeptide(L)'
;MFKLQSKSSHKKKPLLSRLFSRQYYYQRELKKKKGYLPKFGYCRYSSKYMMDHKILVDFKNIGSAASTFKSSKIQLTFSCFKIGEFVVGVANGDKDVTEKVTLDNLLNLQYEQKKTFDIFNGCVLFDTDNFVAFIFKKFYEAGAHESHH
;
A
#
# COMPACT_ATOMS: atom_id res chain seq x y z
N MET A 1 57.00 -32.07 29.38
CA MET A 1 55.73 -32.82 29.24
C MET A 1 54.79 -32.01 28.32
N PHE A 2 54.41 -32.58 27.18
CA PHE A 2 53.47 -31.99 26.20
C PHE A 2 52.02 -32.36 26.50
N LYS A 3 51.05 -31.46 26.24
CA LYS A 3 49.66 -31.76 25.79
C LYS A 3 48.99 -30.43 25.33
N LEU A 4 48.91 -30.19 24.02
CA LEU A 4 47.87 -30.53 23.03
C LEU A 4 46.70 -29.53 22.98
N GLN A 5 46.75 -28.65 21.97
CA GLN A 5 45.65 -27.84 21.44
C GLN A 5 44.44 -28.74 21.10
N SER A 6 43.23 -28.35 21.53
CA SER A 6 41.98 -28.95 21.04
C SER A 6 41.28 -28.02 20.04
N LYS A 7 41.06 -28.58 18.85
CA LYS A 7 40.54 -27.97 17.61
C LYS A 7 39.09 -27.49 17.75
N SER A 8 38.76 -26.44 17.00
CA SER A 8 37.41 -25.91 16.83
C SER A 8 36.45 -26.98 16.28
N SER A 9 35.36 -27.23 17.00
CA SER A 9 34.29 -28.12 16.54
C SER A 9 33.48 -27.43 15.43
N HIS A 10 33.85 -27.67 14.18
CA HIS A 10 33.00 -27.37 13.02
C HIS A 10 31.70 -28.19 13.11
N LYS A 11 30.65 -27.60 13.70
CA LYS A 11 29.30 -28.14 13.67
C LYS A 11 28.83 -28.19 12.21
N LYS A 12 28.83 -29.38 11.61
CA LYS A 12 28.32 -29.61 10.25
C LYS A 12 26.82 -29.33 10.23
N LYS A 13 26.40 -28.33 9.46
CA LYS A 13 24.99 -28.01 9.23
C LYS A 13 24.31 -29.18 8.51
N PRO A 14 23.09 -29.60 8.91
CA PRO A 14 22.43 -30.81 8.39
C PRO A 14 22.18 -30.73 6.88
N LEU A 15 22.36 -31.85 6.18
CA LEU A 15 22.33 -31.99 4.72
C LEU A 15 21.06 -31.41 4.05
N LEU A 16 19.95 -31.34 4.77
CA LEU A 16 18.68 -30.76 4.30
C LEU A 16 18.75 -29.25 4.04
N SER A 17 19.61 -28.50 4.75
CA SER A 17 19.79 -27.06 4.49
C SER A 17 20.55 -26.77 3.19
N ARG A 18 21.07 -27.81 2.49
CA ARG A 18 21.82 -27.70 1.24
C ARG A 18 20.98 -28.03 -0.01
N LEU A 19 19.79 -28.62 0.15
CA LEU A 19 18.95 -29.00 -1.00
C LEU A 19 18.26 -27.80 -1.66
N PHE A 20 18.13 -26.68 -0.95
CA PHE A 20 17.48 -25.49 -1.47
C PHE A 20 18.21 -24.22 -1.01
N SER A 21 18.17 -23.17 -1.83
CA SER A 21 18.81 -21.89 -1.50
C SER A 21 18.22 -21.27 -0.23
N ARG A 22 18.97 -20.39 0.45
CA ARG A 22 18.42 -19.56 1.54
C ARG A 22 17.14 -18.83 1.13
N GLN A 23 17.06 -18.45 -0.15
CA GLN A 23 15.89 -17.82 -0.75
C GLN A 23 14.64 -18.71 -0.71
N TYR A 24 14.78 -20.02 -0.96
CA TYR A 24 13.66 -20.98 -0.90
C TYR A 24 13.10 -21.12 0.52
N TYR A 25 13.97 -21.21 1.53
CA TYR A 25 13.53 -21.32 2.92
C TYR A 25 12.86 -20.03 3.40
N TYR A 26 13.41 -18.87 3.01
CA TYR A 26 12.79 -17.57 3.25
C TYR A 26 11.40 -17.47 2.60
N GLN A 27 11.27 -17.82 1.32
CA GLN A 27 9.97 -17.84 0.63
C GLN A 27 8.98 -18.85 1.24
N ARG A 28 9.48 -19.97 1.76
CA ARG A 28 8.65 -20.99 2.42
C ARG A 28 8.17 -20.52 3.79
N GLU A 29 8.99 -19.79 4.55
CA GLU A 29 8.57 -19.15 5.80
C GLU A 29 7.57 -18.01 5.56
N LEU A 30 7.78 -17.20 4.52
CA LEU A 30 6.81 -16.19 4.06
C LEU A 30 5.47 -16.82 3.66
N LYS A 31 5.50 -17.98 2.98
CA LYS A 31 4.28 -18.72 2.56
C LYS A 31 3.59 -19.48 3.69
N LYS A 32 4.31 -19.92 4.73
CA LYS A 32 3.73 -20.57 5.91
C LYS A 32 3.07 -19.57 6.87
N LYS A 33 3.58 -18.34 6.97
CA LYS A 33 2.96 -17.22 7.70
C LYS A 33 1.87 -16.52 6.86
N LYS A 34 1.04 -17.27 6.13
CA LYS A 34 0.08 -16.70 5.17
C LYS A 34 -0.89 -15.73 5.87
N GLY A 35 -0.68 -14.46 5.55
CA GLY A 35 -1.36 -13.28 6.08
C GLY A 35 -0.55 -12.01 5.76
N TYR A 36 0.77 -12.12 5.61
CA TYR A 36 1.64 -10.99 5.28
C TYR A 36 2.05 -11.02 3.80
N LEU A 37 1.27 -10.32 2.97
CA LEU A 37 1.67 -9.94 1.61
C LEU A 37 2.88 -8.99 1.66
N PRO A 38 3.70 -8.91 0.59
CA PRO A 38 4.95 -8.14 0.56
C PRO A 38 4.69 -6.68 0.96
N LYS A 39 5.64 -6.01 1.64
CA LYS A 39 5.51 -4.63 2.12
C LYS A 39 5.19 -3.66 0.98
N PHE A 40 3.90 -3.40 0.92
CA PHE A 40 3.11 -2.64 -0.03
C PHE A 40 1.90 -2.21 0.80
N GLY A 41 1.75 -0.90 1.01
CA GLY A 41 0.83 -0.39 2.02
C GLY A 41 -0.63 -0.70 1.66
N TYR A 42 -1.45 -0.80 2.69
CA TYR A 42 -2.90 -0.73 2.58
C TYR A 42 -3.40 0.24 3.65
N CYS A 43 -4.18 1.23 3.26
CA CYS A 43 -4.83 2.12 4.20
C CYS A 43 -6.27 2.38 3.80
N ARG A 44 -7.11 2.58 4.80
CA ARG A 44 -8.55 2.74 4.64
C ARG A 44 -8.97 3.97 5.42
N TYR A 45 -9.71 4.84 4.75
CA TYR A 45 -10.18 6.10 5.30
C TYR A 45 -11.66 6.29 5.02
N SER A 46 -12.38 6.84 5.98
CA SER A 46 -13.72 7.36 5.71
C SER A 46 -13.63 8.53 4.74
N SER A 47 -14.59 8.64 3.83
CA SER A 47 -14.81 9.84 3.00
C SER A 47 -14.77 11.14 3.80
N LYS A 48 -15.41 11.15 4.99
CA LYS A 48 -15.43 12.31 5.90
C LYS A 48 -14.02 12.77 6.27
N TYR A 49 -13.18 11.85 6.75
CA TYR A 49 -11.77 12.14 7.04
C TYR A 49 -11.06 12.74 5.83
N MET A 50 -11.25 12.18 4.63
CA MET A 50 -10.59 12.68 3.43
C MET A 50 -11.07 14.07 3.01
N MET A 51 -12.36 14.37 3.21
CA MET A 51 -12.93 15.70 2.98
C MET A 51 -12.43 16.71 4.02
N ASP A 52 -12.42 16.34 5.30
CA ASP A 52 -11.93 17.18 6.40
C ASP A 52 -10.45 17.55 6.19
N HIS A 53 -9.66 16.63 5.61
CA HIS A 53 -8.26 16.84 5.23
C HIS A 53 -8.06 17.46 3.84
N LYS A 54 -9.13 17.84 3.13
CA LYS A 54 -9.10 18.42 1.77
C LYS A 54 -8.37 17.57 0.72
N ILE A 55 -8.25 16.26 0.95
CA ILE A 55 -7.70 15.32 -0.03
C ILE A 55 -8.81 14.97 -1.03
N LEU A 56 -10.00 14.71 -0.52
CA LEU A 56 -11.21 14.47 -1.33
C LEU A 56 -11.98 15.78 -1.46
N VAL A 57 -12.17 16.26 -2.69
CA VAL A 57 -12.90 17.49 -2.99
C VAL A 57 -14.39 17.20 -3.09
N ASP A 58 -14.76 16.21 -3.90
CA ASP A 58 -16.15 15.85 -4.12
C ASP A 58 -16.29 14.35 -4.37
N PHE A 59 -17.46 13.82 -4.01
CA PHE A 59 -17.83 12.44 -4.26
C PHE A 59 -19.25 12.42 -4.85
N LYS A 60 -19.32 12.20 -6.15
CA LYS A 60 -20.54 11.91 -6.90
C LYS A 60 -20.81 10.42 -6.89
N ASN A 61 -22.09 10.05 -6.89
CA ASN A 61 -22.50 8.66 -6.77
C ASN A 61 -21.94 7.80 -7.92
N ILE A 62 -21.17 6.76 -7.58
CA ILE A 62 -20.77 5.71 -8.50
C ILE A 62 -22.02 4.88 -8.83
N GLY A 63 -22.74 5.27 -9.89
CA GLY A 63 -23.92 4.59 -10.39
C GLY A 63 -25.24 5.36 -10.21
N SER A 64 -26.12 5.21 -11.19
CA SER A 64 -27.40 5.91 -11.42
C SER A 64 -28.52 5.70 -10.37
N ALA A 65 -28.18 5.39 -9.12
CA ALA A 65 -29.14 5.40 -8.01
C ALA A 65 -29.04 6.74 -7.26
N ALA A 66 -29.60 7.77 -7.87
CA ALA A 66 -29.84 9.05 -7.22
C ALA A 66 -30.77 8.83 -6.02
N SER A 67 -30.26 8.96 -4.78
CA SER A 67 -30.96 9.59 -3.62
C SER A 67 -30.57 9.14 -2.21
N THR A 68 -29.58 8.27 -1.93
CA THR A 68 -29.41 7.83 -0.52
C THR A 68 -28.00 7.48 -0.04
N PHE A 69 -26.96 8.05 -0.62
CA PHE A 69 -25.62 7.92 -0.04
C PHE A 69 -25.22 9.22 0.64
N LYS A 70 -25.61 9.34 1.92
CA LYS A 70 -24.98 10.32 2.81
C LYS A 70 -23.47 10.01 2.77
N SER A 71 -22.67 11.00 2.38
CA SER A 71 -21.20 10.93 2.29
C SER A 71 -20.57 10.13 3.44
N SER A 72 -21.16 10.15 4.63
CA SER A 72 -20.70 9.48 5.86
C SER A 72 -20.51 7.95 5.86
N LYS A 73 -21.00 7.18 4.88
CA LYS A 73 -20.84 5.69 4.90
C LYS A 73 -19.81 5.12 3.94
N ILE A 74 -19.23 5.92 3.05
CA ILE A 74 -18.32 5.42 2.03
C ILE A 74 -16.89 5.33 2.57
N GLN A 75 -16.24 4.19 2.34
CA GLN A 75 -14.85 3.97 2.72
C GLN A 75 -13.96 3.94 1.47
N LEU A 76 -12.91 4.75 1.50
CA LEU A 76 -11.89 4.78 0.46
C LEU A 76 -10.70 3.93 0.91
N THR A 77 -10.25 3.06 0.03
CA THR A 77 -9.11 2.17 0.25
C THR A 77 -7.99 2.54 -0.69
N PHE A 78 -6.77 2.62 -0.18
CA PHE A 78 -5.58 2.86 -0.99
C PHE A 78 -4.63 1.69 -0.76
N SER A 79 -4.18 1.10 -1.85
CA SER A 79 -3.17 0.05 -1.82
C SER A 79 -2.09 0.34 -2.84
N CYS A 80 -0.88 -0.13 -2.60
CA CYS A 80 0.26 0.13 -3.47
C CYS A 80 1.06 -1.15 -3.57
N PHE A 81 0.91 -1.94 -4.64
CA PHE A 81 1.58 -3.24 -4.84
C PHE A 81 2.89 -3.16 -5.63
N LYS A 82 3.20 -1.99 -6.17
CA LYS A 82 4.42 -1.71 -6.91
C LYS A 82 4.74 -0.23 -6.74
N ILE A 83 6.03 0.09 -6.66
CA ILE A 83 6.49 1.47 -6.51
C ILE A 83 5.94 2.30 -7.67
N GLY A 84 5.32 3.44 -7.35
CA GLY A 84 4.69 4.31 -8.33
C GLY A 84 3.33 3.84 -8.86
N GLU A 85 2.79 2.70 -8.42
CA GLU A 85 1.46 2.22 -8.82
C GLU A 85 0.55 2.08 -7.60
N PHE A 86 -0.47 2.94 -7.54
CA PHE A 86 -1.47 2.95 -6.49
C PHE A 86 -2.79 2.43 -7.02
N VAL A 87 -3.50 1.68 -6.20
CA VAL A 87 -4.86 1.22 -6.47
C VAL A 87 -5.77 1.90 -5.45
N VAL A 88 -6.63 2.78 -5.95
CA VAL A 88 -7.67 3.45 -5.16
C VAL A 88 -8.93 2.63 -5.30
N GLY A 89 -9.59 2.34 -4.20
CA GLY A 89 -10.83 1.58 -4.15
C GLY A 89 -11.91 2.34 -3.38
N VAL A 90 -13.16 2.13 -3.76
CA VAL A 90 -14.32 2.60 -3.04
C VAL A 90 -15.12 1.40 -2.58
N ALA A 91 -15.18 1.20 -1.27
CA ALA A 91 -16.00 0.18 -0.65
C ALA A 91 -17.35 0.78 -0.24
N ASN A 92 -18.44 0.23 -0.81
CA ASN A 92 -19.81 0.55 -0.43
C ASN A 92 -20.63 -0.73 -0.29
N GLY A 93 -20.64 -1.31 0.92
CA GLY A 93 -21.25 -2.62 1.17
C GLY A 93 -20.52 -3.74 0.43
N ASP A 94 -21.25 -4.52 -0.37
CA ASP A 94 -20.70 -5.67 -1.12
C ASP A 94 -19.98 -5.30 -2.43
N LYS A 95 -20.04 -4.03 -2.85
CA LYS A 95 -19.38 -3.58 -4.08
C LYS A 95 -18.08 -2.85 -3.74
N ASP A 96 -16.98 -3.39 -4.24
CA ASP A 96 -15.66 -2.76 -4.25
C ASP A 96 -15.28 -2.44 -5.69
N VAL A 97 -15.14 -1.14 -5.99
CA VAL A 97 -14.71 -0.67 -7.31
C VAL A 97 -13.32 -0.08 -7.13
N THR A 98 -12.37 -0.57 -7.92
CA THR A 98 -10.96 -0.16 -7.82
C THR A 98 -10.44 0.39 -9.13
N GLU A 99 -9.63 1.44 -9.06
CA GLU A 99 -8.98 2.08 -10.19
C GLU A 99 -7.49 2.30 -9.90
N LYS A 100 -6.67 2.24 -10.94
CA LYS A 100 -5.21 2.40 -10.83
C LYS A 100 -4.82 3.86 -11.09
N VAL A 101 -3.99 4.39 -10.22
CA VAL A 101 -3.39 5.71 -10.32
C VAL A 101 -1.87 5.55 -10.26
N THR A 102 -1.15 6.09 -11.23
CA THR A 102 0.32 6.03 -11.25
C THR A 102 0.93 7.34 -10.75
N LEU A 103 2.12 7.25 -10.16
CA LEU A 103 2.88 8.41 -9.72
C LEU A 103 3.20 9.32 -10.90
N ASP A 104 3.59 8.76 -12.05
CA ASP A 104 3.87 9.53 -13.27
C ASP A 104 2.66 10.38 -13.69
N ASN A 105 1.44 9.83 -13.61
CA ASN A 105 0.23 10.58 -13.93
C ASN A 105 0.00 11.72 -12.94
N LEU A 106 0.19 11.48 -11.65
CA LEU A 106 0.06 12.51 -10.63
C LEU A 106 1.08 13.65 -10.80
N LEU A 107 2.34 13.30 -11.10
CA LEU A 107 3.39 14.29 -11.35
C LEU A 107 3.11 15.11 -12.62
N ASN A 108 2.58 14.48 -13.67
CA ASN A 108 2.14 15.19 -14.87
C ASN A 108 1.00 16.16 -14.56
N LEU A 109 0.01 15.75 -13.76
CA LEU A 109 -1.07 16.64 -13.31
C LEU A 109 -0.55 17.85 -12.52
N GLN A 110 0.45 17.65 -11.66
CA GLN A 110 1.11 18.75 -10.94
C GLN A 110 1.88 19.68 -11.89
N TYR A 111 2.61 19.12 -12.85
CA TYR A 111 3.33 19.88 -13.87
C TYR A 111 2.39 20.75 -14.70
N GLU A 112 1.23 20.20 -15.09
CA GLU A 112 0.16 20.91 -15.80
C GLU A 112 -0.65 21.87 -14.91
N GLN A 113 -0.31 21.99 -13.62
CA GLN A 113 -1.01 22.82 -12.63
C GLN A 113 -2.51 22.50 -12.51
N LYS A 114 -2.89 21.24 -12.78
CA LYS A 114 -4.24 20.75 -12.58
C LYS A 114 -4.48 20.54 -11.09
N LYS A 115 -5.24 21.44 -10.49
CA LYS A 115 -5.55 21.44 -9.04
C LYS A 115 -6.34 20.20 -8.59
N THR A 116 -7.11 19.61 -9.48
CA THR A 116 -7.98 18.47 -9.17
C THR A 116 -7.93 17.43 -10.29
N PHE A 117 -8.12 16.16 -9.92
CA PHE A 117 -8.28 15.07 -10.86
C PHE A 117 -9.40 14.15 -10.41
N ASP A 118 -10.10 13.55 -11.36
CA ASP A 118 -11.14 12.60 -11.09
C ASP A 118 -10.69 11.16 -11.32
N ILE A 119 -11.35 10.25 -10.61
CA ILE A 119 -11.29 8.81 -10.84
C ILE A 119 -12.73 8.24 -10.81
N PHE A 120 -12.89 7.03 -11.31
CA PHE A 120 -14.17 6.34 -11.49
C PHE A 120 -15.11 7.13 -12.42
N ASN A 121 -14.58 7.59 -13.56
CA ASN A 121 -15.33 8.35 -14.58
C ASN A 121 -16.02 9.60 -14.00
N GLY A 122 -15.27 10.47 -13.32
CA GLY A 122 -15.83 11.71 -12.76
C GLY A 122 -16.60 11.54 -11.45
N CYS A 123 -16.65 10.33 -10.88
CA CYS A 123 -17.41 10.10 -9.64
C CYS A 123 -16.66 10.58 -8.41
N VAL A 124 -15.33 10.48 -8.37
CA VAL A 124 -14.56 10.87 -7.19
C VAL A 124 -13.51 11.89 -7.59
N LEU A 125 -13.60 13.08 -7.01
CA LEU A 125 -12.73 14.21 -7.32
C LEU A 125 -11.74 14.42 -6.18
N PHE A 126 -10.45 14.31 -6.47
CA PHE A 126 -9.37 14.55 -5.53
C PHE A 126 -8.66 15.86 -5.83
N ASP A 127 -8.10 16.47 -4.79
CA ASP A 127 -7.15 17.56 -4.93
C ASP A 127 -5.76 16.96 -5.22
N THR A 128 -5.13 17.38 -6.31
CA THR A 128 -3.90 16.76 -6.81
C THR A 128 -2.77 16.88 -5.78
N ASP A 129 -2.55 18.08 -5.23
CA ASP A 129 -1.43 18.36 -4.34
C ASP A 129 -1.59 17.67 -2.98
N ASN A 130 -2.78 17.76 -2.39
CA ASN A 130 -3.08 17.09 -1.13
C ASN A 130 -3.07 15.57 -1.28
N PHE A 131 -3.51 15.04 -2.42
CA PHE A 131 -3.43 13.60 -2.70
C PHE A 131 -1.99 13.13 -2.83
N VAL A 132 -1.15 13.84 -3.58
CA VAL A 132 0.27 13.52 -3.72
C VAL A 132 0.96 13.55 -2.36
N ALA A 133 0.75 14.60 -1.56
CA ALA A 133 1.30 14.70 -0.22
C ALA A 133 0.84 13.54 0.69
N PHE A 134 -0.44 13.17 0.61
CA PHE A 134 -1.00 12.02 1.34
C PHE A 134 -0.32 10.70 0.94
N ILE A 135 -0.15 10.45 -0.36
CA ILE A 135 0.50 9.24 -0.88
C ILE A 135 1.95 9.17 -0.43
N PHE A 136 2.70 10.27 -0.53
CA PHE A 136 4.10 10.31 -0.07
C PHE A 136 4.21 10.03 1.42
N LYS A 137 3.37 10.66 2.25
CA LYS A 137 3.35 10.42 3.70
C LYS A 137 3.00 8.98 4.06
N LYS A 138 2.07 8.35 3.33
CA LYS A 138 1.59 7.00 3.68
C LYS A 138 2.44 5.87 3.13
N PHE A 139 2.95 6.01 1.91
CA PHE A 139 3.60 4.92 1.20
C PHE A 139 5.11 5.08 1.09
N TYR A 140 5.65 6.30 1.20
CA TYR A 140 7.09 6.55 1.05
C TYR A 140 7.77 6.95 2.36
N GLU A 141 7.14 7.78 3.18
CA GLU A 141 7.69 8.22 4.47
C GLU A 141 7.65 7.10 5.54
N ALA A 142 6.65 6.21 5.48
CA ALA A 142 6.53 5.06 6.38
C ALA A 142 7.63 3.99 6.21
N GLY A 143 8.49 4.13 5.19
CA GLY A 143 9.73 3.35 5.05
C GLY A 143 10.89 3.86 5.93
N ALA A 144 10.77 5.06 6.52
CA ALA A 144 11.79 5.66 7.38
C ALA A 144 11.63 5.33 8.88
N HIS A 145 10.54 4.67 9.28
CA HIS A 145 10.50 3.99 10.59
C HIS A 145 11.19 2.63 10.48
N GLU A 146 12.51 2.71 10.29
CA GLU A 146 13.45 1.71 10.75
C GLU A 146 13.26 1.47 12.26
N SER A 147 13.30 0.18 12.61
CA SER A 147 13.86 -0.37 13.84
C SER A 147 14.10 0.61 14.99
N HIS A 148 13.20 0.61 15.98
CA HIS A 148 13.65 0.73 17.36
C HIS A 148 12.73 -0.07 18.30
N HIS A 149 13.40 -1.06 18.92
CA HIS A 149 13.08 -1.85 20.11
C HIS A 149 12.24 -3.11 20.02
#